data_AF-A0A660RB47-F1
#
_entry.id   AF-A0A660RB47-F1
#
_cell.length_a   1.000
_cell.length_b   1.000
_cell.length_c   1.000
_cell.angle_alpha   90.00
_cell.angle_beta   90.00
_cell.angle_gamma   90.00
#
_symmetry.space_group_name_H-M   'P 1'
#
loop_
_entity.id
_entity.type
_entity.pdbx_description
1 polymer ?
#
loop_
_entity_poly.entity_id
_entity_poly.type
_entity_poly.pdbx_seq_one_letter_code
_entity_poly.pdbx_strand_id
1 'polypeptide(L)'
;MYIEPKLFLRNWRNSSVFYVEISLIIVVIVFILYFLWRKKKWKSVRLKQLENINNPYEFEVFVERILKDLGYRVIRTRKSRDFGADILLRKGRKKVVIQVKFWKNKLGEEVLKEVIASSYVYGAREGAVITNSYFSKNVIDLAERLAGKGHLDKIVLIDREKLREIVEGRRLL
;
A
#
# COMPACT_ATOMS: atom_id res chain seq x y z
N MET A 1 -32.70 -32.28 -66.72
CA MET A 1 -31.51 -31.97 -65.90
C MET A 1 -31.71 -30.57 -65.32
N TYR A 2 -32.37 -30.48 -64.16
CA TYR A 2 -32.61 -29.21 -63.46
C TYR A 2 -31.82 -29.24 -62.16
N ILE A 3 -30.89 -28.31 -62.01
CA ILE A 3 -30.11 -28.10 -60.78
C ILE A 3 -30.97 -27.26 -59.85
N GLU A 4 -31.41 -27.80 -58.72
CA GLU A 4 -32.09 -26.99 -57.70
C GLU A 4 -31.08 -26.06 -56.98
N PRO A 5 -31.36 -24.76 -56.85
CA PRO A 5 -30.51 -23.84 -56.11
C PRO A 5 -30.86 -23.89 -54.61
N LYS A 6 -30.57 -25.01 -53.94
CA LYS A 6 -30.72 -25.15 -52.47
C LYS A 6 -29.45 -24.84 -51.67
N LEU A 7 -28.52 -24.07 -52.25
CA LEU A 7 -27.23 -23.75 -51.64
C LEU A 7 -27.04 -22.28 -51.28
N PHE A 8 -28.11 -21.48 -51.19
CA PHE A 8 -27.96 -20.04 -50.88
C PHE A 8 -28.57 -19.57 -49.54
N LEU A 9 -29.28 -20.41 -48.79
CA LEU A 9 -29.96 -19.96 -47.55
C LEU A 9 -29.65 -20.82 -46.32
N ARG A 10 -28.38 -21.15 -46.10
CA ARG A 10 -27.94 -21.81 -44.85
C ARG A 10 -26.68 -21.19 -44.26
N ASN A 11 -26.68 -19.88 -44.02
CA ASN A 11 -25.64 -19.26 -43.17
C ASN A 11 -26.06 -17.99 -42.40
N TRP A 12 -27.31 -17.54 -42.47
CA TRP A 12 -27.74 -16.31 -41.79
C TRP A 12 -28.06 -16.48 -40.29
N ARG A 13 -28.28 -17.72 -39.83
CA ARG A 13 -28.63 -18.01 -38.43
C ARG A 13 -27.42 -17.88 -37.47
N ASN A 14 -26.20 -17.82 -38.01
CA ASN A 14 -24.96 -17.71 -37.22
C ASN A 14 -24.45 -16.26 -37.12
N SER A 15 -24.88 -15.36 -38.01
CA SER A 15 -24.40 -13.98 -38.02
C SER A 15 -24.86 -13.19 -36.79
N SER A 16 -26.13 -13.32 -36.40
CA SER A 16 -26.65 -12.64 -35.20
C SER A 16 -26.01 -13.14 -33.91
N VAL A 17 -25.76 -14.45 -33.79
CA VAL A 17 -25.07 -15.05 -32.64
C VAL A 17 -23.62 -14.56 -32.54
N PHE A 18 -22.93 -14.45 -33.68
CA PHE A 18 -21.58 -13.91 -33.78
C PHE A 18 -21.46 -12.45 -33.31
N TYR A 19 -22.43 -11.59 -33.67
CA TYR A 19 -22.44 -10.20 -33.19
C TYR A 19 -22.66 -10.10 -31.67
N VAL A 20 -23.48 -10.98 -31.10
CA VAL A 20 -23.70 -11.03 -29.65
C VAL A 20 -22.42 -11.41 -28.92
N GLU A 21 -21.71 -12.45 -29.38
CA GLU A 21 -20.43 -12.89 -28.78
C GLU A 21 -19.36 -11.78 -28.83
N ILE A 22 -19.21 -11.11 -29.98
CA ILE A 22 -18.28 -9.99 -30.13
C ILE A 22 -18.66 -8.83 -29.20
N SER A 23 -19.95 -8.48 -29.10
CA SER A 23 -20.40 -7.39 -28.23
C SER A 23 -20.08 -7.67 -26.75
N LEU A 24 -20.20 -8.94 -26.32
CA LEU A 24 -19.91 -9.37 -24.96
C LEU A 24 -18.40 -9.26 -24.65
N ILE A 25 -17.56 -9.65 -25.61
CA ILE A 25 -16.10 -9.49 -25.52
C ILE A 25 -15.73 -8.00 -25.42
N ILE A 26 -16.33 -7.14 -26.24
CA ILE A 26 -16.08 -5.69 -26.20
C ILE A 26 -16.45 -5.12 -24.83
N VAL A 27 -17.60 -5.48 -24.27
CA VAL A 27 -18.03 -5.01 -22.94
C VAL A 27 -17.02 -5.44 -21.86
N VAL A 28 -16.55 -6.69 -21.91
CA VAL A 28 -15.52 -7.18 -20.97
C VAL A 28 -14.21 -6.43 -21.13
N ILE A 29 -13.75 -6.19 -22.37
CA ILE A 29 -12.54 -5.41 -22.66
C ILE A 29 -12.68 -3.98 -22.13
N VAL A 30 -13.79 -3.30 -22.43
CA VAL A 30 -14.07 -1.94 -21.93
C VAL A 30 -14.07 -1.92 -20.40
N PHE A 31 -14.66 -2.91 -19.75
CA PHE A 31 -14.67 -3.04 -18.30
C PHE A 31 -13.25 -3.24 -17.72
N ILE A 32 -12.45 -4.11 -18.32
CA ILE A 32 -11.04 -4.31 -17.93
C ILE A 32 -10.24 -3.02 -18.12
N LEU A 33 -10.35 -2.37 -19.28
CA LEU A 33 -9.66 -1.11 -19.57
C LEU A 33 -10.08 -0.01 -18.60
N TYR A 34 -11.37 0.12 -18.30
CA TYR A 34 -11.89 1.03 -17.29
C TYR A 34 -11.27 0.74 -15.91
N PHE A 35 -11.19 -0.52 -15.51
CA PHE A 35 -10.63 -0.92 -14.23
C PHE A 35 -9.11 -0.66 -14.14
N LEU A 36 -8.36 -0.94 -15.21
CA LEU A 36 -6.94 -0.63 -15.32
C LEU A 36 -6.69 0.88 -15.30
N TRP A 37 -7.50 1.65 -16.05
CA TRP A 37 -7.45 3.11 -16.06
C TRP A 37 -7.74 3.70 -14.68
N ARG A 38 -8.78 3.20 -13.99
CA ARG A 38 -9.09 3.56 -12.61
C ARG A 38 -7.89 3.28 -11.71
N LYS A 39 -7.31 2.07 -11.74
CA LYS A 39 -6.11 1.77 -10.94
C LYS A 39 -4.97 2.74 -11.21
N LYS A 40 -4.68 3.07 -12.48
CA LYS A 40 -3.63 4.02 -12.86
C LYS A 40 -3.92 5.44 -12.35
N LYS A 41 -5.15 5.92 -12.51
CA LYS A 41 -5.58 7.26 -12.05
C LYS A 41 -5.43 7.42 -10.53
N TRP A 42 -5.84 6.42 -9.76
CA TRP A 42 -5.76 6.48 -8.29
C TRP A 42 -4.32 6.51 -7.76
N LYS A 43 -3.40 5.78 -8.40
CA LYS A 43 -1.97 5.85 -8.07
C LYS A 43 -1.40 7.25 -8.25
N SER A 44 -1.67 7.88 -9.41
CA SER A 44 -1.19 9.25 -9.70
C SER A 44 -1.70 10.28 -8.70
N VAL A 45 -2.97 10.19 -8.28
CA VAL A 45 -3.54 11.09 -7.28
C VAL A 45 -2.84 10.96 -5.93
N ARG A 46 -2.56 9.74 -5.46
CA ARG A 46 -1.90 9.52 -4.17
C ARG A 46 -0.45 9.97 -4.16
N LEU A 47 0.28 9.79 -5.26
CA LEU A 47 1.66 10.29 -5.40
C LEU A 47 1.70 11.81 -5.35
N LYS A 48 0.83 12.49 -6.11
CA LYS A 48 0.69 13.95 -6.05
C LYS A 48 0.34 14.43 -4.64
N GLN A 49 -0.53 13.71 -3.94
CA GLN A 49 -0.83 14.06 -2.56
C GLN A 49 0.39 13.92 -1.64
N LEU A 50 1.16 12.83 -1.76
CA LEU A 50 2.39 12.64 -0.98
C LEU A 50 3.40 13.78 -1.21
N GLU A 51 3.54 14.23 -2.45
CA GLU A 51 4.44 15.33 -2.84
C GLU A 51 4.00 16.69 -2.30
N ASN A 52 2.70 16.89 -2.09
CA ASN A 52 2.13 18.17 -1.62
C ASN A 52 2.01 18.29 -0.09
N ILE A 53 2.40 17.26 0.66
CA ILE A 53 2.33 17.30 2.13
C ILE A 53 3.48 18.15 2.68
N ASN A 54 3.14 19.16 3.48
CA ASN A 54 4.10 20.13 4.01
C ASN A 54 4.19 20.17 5.53
N ASN A 55 3.36 19.40 6.25
CA ASN A 55 3.40 19.36 7.71
C ASN A 55 3.30 17.92 8.26
N PRO A 56 3.80 17.68 9.49
CA PRO A 56 3.80 16.35 10.11
C PRO A 56 2.42 15.73 10.26
N TYR A 57 1.40 16.53 10.59
CA TYR A 57 0.06 16.02 10.83
C TYR A 57 -0.59 15.48 9.55
N GLU A 58 -0.47 16.20 8.44
CA GLU A 58 -0.91 15.72 7.13
C GLU A 58 -0.19 14.44 6.70
N PHE A 59 1.10 14.33 7.02
CA PHE A 59 1.88 13.13 6.74
C PHE A 59 1.39 11.92 7.55
N GLU A 60 1.15 12.10 8.86
CA GLU A 60 0.54 11.07 9.72
C GLU A 60 -0.82 10.60 9.17
N VAL A 61 -1.70 11.55 8.83
CA VAL A 61 -3.03 11.27 8.25
C VAL A 61 -2.91 10.52 6.93
N PHE A 62 -1.98 10.92 6.06
CA PHE A 62 -1.74 10.26 4.78
C PHE A 62 -1.29 8.82 4.96
N VAL A 63 -0.29 8.57 5.81
CA VAL A 63 0.24 7.24 6.10
C VAL A 63 -0.86 6.34 6.68
N GLU A 64 -1.64 6.84 7.63
CA GLU A 64 -2.78 6.10 8.17
C GLU A 64 -3.77 5.68 7.09
N ARG A 65 -4.13 6.60 6.17
CA ARG A 65 -5.07 6.28 5.09
C ARG A 65 -4.50 5.19 4.17
N ILE A 66 -3.22 5.26 3.82
CA ILE A 66 -2.56 4.22 3.02
C ILE A 66 -2.61 2.86 3.75
N LEU A 67 -2.35 2.83 5.05
CA LEU A 67 -2.40 1.59 5.84
C LEU A 67 -3.82 1.00 5.90
N LYS A 68 -4.84 1.85 6.07
CA LYS A 68 -6.26 1.43 6.00
C LYS A 68 -6.61 0.86 4.63
N ASP A 69 -6.20 1.53 3.55
CA ASP A 69 -6.44 1.10 2.17
C ASP A 69 -5.78 -0.25 1.83
N LEU A 70 -4.70 -0.61 2.55
CA LEU A 70 -4.05 -1.91 2.47
C LEU A 70 -4.71 -2.99 3.33
N GLY A 71 -5.82 -2.67 3.99
CA GLY A 71 -6.62 -3.60 4.78
C GLY A 71 -6.17 -3.75 6.24
N TYR A 72 -5.30 -2.87 6.75
CA TYR A 72 -4.93 -2.89 8.16
C TYR A 72 -5.95 -2.15 9.02
N ARG A 73 -6.23 -2.70 10.21
CA ARG A 73 -6.93 -1.95 11.26
C ARG A 73 -5.93 -1.02 11.94
N VAL A 74 -6.08 0.27 11.71
CA VAL A 74 -5.26 1.34 12.31
C VAL A 74 -5.93 1.86 13.57
N ILE A 75 -5.18 1.92 14.67
CA ILE A 75 -5.57 2.57 15.92
C ILE A 75 -4.55 3.69 16.19
N ARG A 76 -5.01 4.95 16.21
CA ARG A 76 -4.18 6.06 16.66
C ARG A 76 -3.94 5.95 18.16
N THR A 77 -2.69 6.07 18.55
CA THR A 77 -2.27 6.21 19.95
C THR A 77 -2.52 7.66 20.40
N ARG A 78 -2.77 7.88 21.70
CA ARG A 78 -2.97 9.25 22.20
C ARG A 78 -1.62 9.98 22.21
N LYS A 79 -1.56 11.17 21.60
CA LYS A 79 -0.36 12.05 21.58
C LYS A 79 0.17 12.41 22.98
N SER A 80 -0.64 12.29 24.04
CA SER A 80 -0.33 12.85 25.36
C SER A 80 0.42 11.92 26.33
N ARG A 81 1.00 10.80 25.87
CA ARG A 81 1.80 9.87 26.70
C ARG A 81 2.99 9.31 25.91
N ASP A 82 3.84 10.21 25.44
CA ASP A 82 5.32 10.19 25.33
C ASP A 82 6.13 8.91 25.03
N PHE A 83 5.56 7.86 24.43
CA PHE A 83 6.36 6.69 24.05
C PHE A 83 6.69 6.61 22.57
N GLY A 84 6.20 7.58 21.77
CA GLY A 84 6.60 7.76 20.37
C GLY A 84 5.76 7.01 19.34
N ALA A 85 4.94 6.01 19.65
CA ALA A 85 4.12 5.37 18.61
C ALA A 85 3.04 6.33 18.11
N ASP A 86 2.84 6.40 16.79
CA ASP A 86 1.75 7.17 16.18
C ASP A 86 0.58 6.26 15.78
N ILE A 87 0.89 5.02 15.39
CA ILE A 87 -0.07 4.06 14.84
C ILE A 87 0.19 2.67 15.42
N LEU A 88 -0.87 2.01 15.89
CA LEU A 88 -0.88 0.59 16.19
C LEU A 88 -1.68 -0.14 15.10
N LEU A 89 -1.04 -1.07 14.40
CA LEU A 89 -1.71 -1.96 13.47
C LEU A 89 -2.10 -3.27 14.14
N ARG A 90 -3.29 -3.76 13.80
CA ARG A 90 -3.73 -5.11 14.18
C ARG A 90 -4.15 -5.92 12.97
N LYS A 91 -3.52 -7.09 12.78
CA LYS A 91 -3.94 -8.12 11.81
C LYS A 91 -4.02 -9.47 12.52
N GLY A 92 -5.23 -9.88 12.87
CA GLY A 92 -5.44 -11.05 13.74
C GLY A 92 -4.81 -10.83 15.12
N ARG A 93 -3.93 -11.75 15.55
CA ARG A 93 -3.16 -11.66 16.82
C ARG A 93 -1.88 -10.82 16.69
N LYS A 94 -1.45 -10.47 15.48
CA LYS A 94 -0.25 -9.67 15.27
C LYS A 94 -0.53 -8.20 15.54
N LYS A 95 0.34 -7.61 16.36
CA LYS A 95 0.40 -6.17 16.64
C LYS A 95 1.70 -5.62 16.06
N VAL A 96 1.59 -4.55 15.28
CA VAL A 96 2.75 -3.81 14.76
C VAL A 96 2.66 -2.39 15.30
N VAL A 97 3.72 -1.92 15.91
CA VAL A 97 3.82 -0.50 16.29
C VAL A 97 4.50 0.28 15.19
N ILE A 98 3.94 1.44 14.84
CA ILE A 98 4.44 2.28 13.76
C ILE A 98 4.71 3.67 14.29
N GLN A 99 5.95 4.12 14.05
CA GLN A 99 6.40 5.48 14.24
C GLN A 99 6.38 6.19 12.87
N VAL A 100 5.75 7.36 12.77
CA VAL A 100 5.69 8.18 11.56
C VAL A 100 6.51 9.46 11.77
N LYS A 101 7.53 9.66 10.96
CA LYS A 101 8.47 10.79 11.05
C LYS A 101 8.43 11.66 9.80
N PHE A 102 8.00 12.92 9.95
CA PHE A 102 8.13 13.94 8.91
C PHE A 102 9.33 14.84 9.18
N TRP A 103 10.42 14.66 8.43
CA TRP A 103 11.71 15.32 8.65
C TRP A 103 12.34 15.82 7.35
N LYS A 104 13.23 16.80 7.48
CA LYS A 104 14.04 17.32 6.36
C LYS A 104 15.35 16.56 6.20
N ASN A 105 15.95 16.13 7.30
CA ASN A 105 17.25 15.45 7.33
C ASN A 105 17.08 13.93 7.38
N LYS A 106 18.19 13.21 7.21
CA LYS A 106 18.21 11.77 7.44
C LYS A 106 17.93 11.47 8.92
N LEU A 107 17.19 10.40 9.17
CA LEU A 107 16.87 9.94 10.52
C LEU A 107 18.07 9.22 11.13
N GLY A 108 18.32 9.46 12.41
CA GLY A 108 19.35 8.80 13.20
C GLY A 108 18.79 7.65 14.04
N GLU A 109 19.64 7.10 14.91
CA GLU A 109 19.34 5.92 15.72
C GLU A 109 18.24 6.14 16.77
N GLU A 110 17.91 7.39 17.08
CA GLU A 110 16.84 7.76 18.01
C GLU A 110 15.50 7.14 17.63
N VAL A 111 15.20 7.03 16.33
CA VAL A 111 13.93 6.49 15.85
C VAL A 111 13.77 5.00 16.14
N LEU A 112 14.88 4.26 16.21
CA LEU A 112 14.87 2.85 16.60
C LEU A 112 14.60 2.70 18.10
N LYS A 113 15.17 3.58 18.93
CA LYS A 113 14.93 3.55 20.38
C LYS A 113 13.47 3.84 20.69
N GLU A 114 12.88 4.82 20.01
CA GLU A 114 11.46 5.16 20.15
C GLU A 114 10.54 4.01 19.74
N VAL A 115 10.75 3.39 18.57
CA VAL A 115 9.89 2.29 18.11
C VAL A 115 10.01 1.06 19.00
N ILE A 116 11.23 0.77 19.51
CA ILE A 116 11.46 -0.32 20.46
C ILE A 116 10.76 -0.03 21.79
N ALA A 117 10.93 1.16 22.37
CA ALA A 117 10.25 1.54 23.62
C ALA A 117 8.72 1.44 23.49
N SER A 118 8.18 1.98 22.41
CA SER A 118 6.77 1.85 22.05
C SER A 118 6.30 0.40 21.95
N SER A 119 7.11 -0.47 21.35
CA SER A 119 6.75 -1.87 21.17
C SER A 119 6.58 -2.62 22.50
N TYR A 120 7.37 -2.26 23.52
CA TYR A 120 7.19 -2.77 24.89
C TYR A 120 5.86 -2.28 25.48
N VAL A 121 5.59 -0.98 25.40
CA VAL A 121 4.36 -0.37 25.96
C VAL A 121 3.10 -1.00 25.38
N TYR A 122 3.07 -1.26 24.07
CA TYR A 122 1.88 -1.80 23.40
C TYR A 122 1.87 -3.33 23.26
N GLY A 123 2.93 -4.01 23.71
CA GLY A 123 3.10 -5.46 23.58
C GLY A 123 3.12 -5.91 22.11
N ALA A 124 3.75 -5.13 21.25
CA ALA A 124 3.94 -5.46 19.83
C ALA A 124 5.28 -6.16 19.63
N ARG A 125 5.33 -7.21 18.81
CA ARG A 125 6.57 -7.93 18.45
C ARG A 125 7.10 -7.52 17.07
N GLU A 126 6.39 -6.65 16.37
CA GLU A 126 6.82 -6.07 15.11
C GLU A 126 6.80 -4.54 15.24
N GLY A 127 7.83 -3.88 14.71
CA GLY A 127 7.96 -2.43 14.71
C GLY A 127 8.20 -1.90 13.30
N ALA A 128 7.68 -0.72 12.98
CA ALA A 128 7.98 -0.04 11.74
C ALA A 128 8.25 1.46 11.96
N VAL A 129 9.13 2.03 11.15
CA VAL A 129 9.34 3.48 11.06
C VAL A 129 9.05 3.89 9.62
N ILE A 130 8.15 4.86 9.44
CA ILE A 130 7.75 5.40 8.15
C ILE A 130 8.16 6.87 8.09
N THR A 131 8.88 7.28 7.05
CA THR A 131 9.31 8.67 6.91
C THR A 131 9.19 9.19 5.48
N ASN A 132 9.06 10.51 5.34
CA ASN A 132 9.16 11.23 4.06
C ASN A 132 10.62 11.47 3.62
N SER A 133 11.58 11.10 4.47
CA SER A 133 13.03 11.28 4.29
C SER A 133 13.72 9.92 4.13
N TYR A 134 15.01 9.84 4.46
CA TYR A 134 15.83 8.64 4.40
C TYR A 134 16.41 8.29 5.76
N PHE A 135 16.78 7.03 5.96
CA PHE A 135 17.54 6.60 7.12
C PHE A 135 19.04 6.77 6.88
N SER A 136 19.80 7.01 7.95
CA SER A 136 21.26 6.88 7.87
C SER A 136 21.65 5.41 7.70
N LYS A 137 22.85 5.15 7.18
CA LYS A 137 23.37 3.78 7.02
C LYS A 137 23.42 3.05 8.38
N ASN A 138 23.86 3.73 9.43
CA ASN A 138 23.93 3.19 10.77
C ASN A 138 22.57 2.72 11.29
N VAL A 139 21.49 3.45 10.97
CA VAL A 139 20.12 3.04 11.37
C VAL A 139 19.70 1.77 10.67
N ILE A 140 20.01 1.62 9.38
CA ILE A 140 19.69 0.41 8.63
C ILE A 140 20.46 -0.78 9.23
N ASP A 141 21.78 -0.63 9.39
CA ASP A 141 22.65 -1.66 9.97
C ASP A 141 22.22 -2.06 11.39
N LEU A 142 21.83 -1.08 12.22
CA LEU A 142 21.38 -1.32 13.59
C LEU A 142 20.01 -2.03 13.62
N ALA A 143 19.08 -1.63 12.75
CA ALA A 143 17.77 -2.27 12.66
C ALA A 143 17.90 -3.76 12.29
N GLU A 144 18.77 -4.09 11.33
CA GLU A 144 19.06 -5.47 10.94
C GLU A 144 19.69 -6.28 12.08
N ARG A 145 20.60 -5.66 12.85
CA ARG A 145 21.23 -6.32 14.00
C ARG A 145 20.26 -6.61 15.14
N LEU A 146 19.27 -5.75 15.36
CA LEU A 146 18.31 -5.86 16.46
C LEU A 146 17.13 -6.77 16.13
N ALA A 147 16.73 -6.87 14.86
CA ALA A 147 15.61 -7.71 14.44
C ALA A 147 15.84 -9.18 14.83
N GLY A 148 14.90 -9.75 15.60
CA GLY A 148 14.94 -11.15 16.04
C GLY A 148 15.91 -11.43 17.20
N LYS A 149 16.65 -10.44 17.70
CA LYS A 149 17.57 -10.59 18.84
C LYS A 149 17.05 -9.98 20.15
N GLY A 150 15.90 -9.31 20.11
CA GLY A 150 15.30 -8.65 21.26
C GLY A 150 13.77 -8.79 21.27
N HIS A 151 13.08 -7.80 21.83
CA HIS A 151 11.61 -7.78 21.92
C HIS A 151 10.89 -7.73 20.56
N LEU A 152 11.56 -7.18 19.54
CA LEU A 152 11.04 -7.12 18.17
C LEU A 152 11.57 -8.28 17.32
N ASP A 153 10.66 -9.11 16.82
CA ASP A 153 10.95 -10.15 15.84
C ASP A 153 11.27 -9.55 14.46
N LYS A 154 10.69 -8.38 14.16
CA LYS A 154 10.87 -7.66 12.89
C LYS A 154 10.88 -6.16 13.11
N ILE A 155 11.83 -5.48 12.46
CA ILE A 155 11.89 -4.02 12.35
C ILE A 155 11.81 -3.66 10.87
N VAL A 156 10.87 -2.80 10.49
CA VAL A 156 10.65 -2.40 9.11
C VAL A 156 10.90 -0.91 8.93
N LEU A 157 11.89 -0.59 8.11
CA LEU A 157 12.17 0.77 7.71
C LEU A 157 11.49 1.05 6.36
N ILE A 158 10.70 2.13 6.30
CA ILE A 158 10.00 2.62 5.12
C ILE A 158 10.40 4.08 4.92
N ASP A 159 11.38 4.30 4.05
CA ASP A 159 11.83 5.63 3.65
C ASP A 159 10.96 6.20 2.54
N ARG A 160 11.33 7.38 2.04
CA ARG A 160 10.65 8.07 0.93
C ARG A 160 10.41 7.17 -0.28
N GLU A 161 11.44 6.47 -0.77
CA GLU A 161 11.31 5.69 -2.00
C GLU A 161 10.41 4.48 -1.78
N LYS A 162 10.62 3.76 -0.67
CA LYS A 162 9.78 2.61 -0.34
C LYS A 162 8.33 3.03 -0.08
N LEU A 163 8.10 4.20 0.52
CA LEU A 163 6.75 4.75 0.70
C LEU A 163 6.09 5.07 -0.65
N ARG A 164 6.83 5.64 -1.62
CA ARG A 164 6.32 5.86 -2.98
C ARG A 164 5.94 4.54 -3.65
N GLU A 165 6.79 3.52 -3.56
CA GLU A 165 6.51 2.19 -4.10
C GLU A 165 5.22 1.57 -3.51
N ILE A 166 5.03 1.71 -2.19
CA ILE A 166 3.81 1.28 -1.50
C ILE A 166 2.58 2.02 -2.04
N VAL A 167 2.70 3.33 -2.21
CA VAL A 167 1.61 4.18 -2.75
C VAL A 167 1.26 3.79 -4.19
N GLU A 168 2.26 3.36 -4.97
CA GLU A 168 2.10 2.78 -6.31
C GLU A 168 1.46 1.38 -6.30
N GLY A 169 1.23 0.80 -5.13
CA GLY A 169 0.56 -0.50 -4.96
C GLY A 169 1.52 -1.69 -4.92
N ARG A 170 2.81 -1.49 -4.60
CA ARG A 170 3.70 -2.59 -4.21
C ARG A 170 3.39 -2.99 -2.76
N ARG A 171 3.59 -4.26 -2.40
CA ARG A 171 3.29 -4.78 -1.05
C ARG A 171 4.17 -4.11 0.00
N LEU A 172 3.56 -3.83 1.16
CA LEU A 172 4.17 -3.12 2.30
C LEU A 172 5.04 -4.01 3.18
N LEU A 173 4.77 -5.33 3.20
CA LEU A 173 5.40 -6.35 4.05
C LEU A 173 5.42 -7.72 3.37
#